data_AF-C0XTP7-F1
#
_entry.id   AF-C0XTP7-F1
#
_cell.length_a   1.000
_cell.length_b   1.000
_cell.length_c   1.000
_cell.angle_alpha   90.00
_cell.angle_beta   90.00
_cell.angle_gamma   90.00
#
_symmetry.space_group_name_H-M   'P 1'
#
loop_
_entity.id
_entity.type
_entity.pdbx_description
1 polymer ?
#
loop_
_entity_poly.entity_id
_entity_poly.type
_entity_poly.pdbx_seq_one_letter_code
_entity_poly.pdbx_strand_id
1 'polypeptide(L)'
;MNSINLNRTHKTFSASAVALEATARRVDKDTRLTVQLRASFINNCRYCIELHSCEAGKRGWDDNRIALLRDTRPGDWSATDLSDDTVLVLEFTDMGTRLSEIEPHQREVLIQRVVDRFGVNGASDLITAITAINMWNRISVLSGK
;
A
#
# COMPACT_ATOMS: atom_id res chain seq x y z
N MET A 1 -21.65 -13.84 9.08
CA MET A 1 -20.61 -14.63 8.38
C MET A 1 -19.63 -15.14 9.41
N ASN A 2 -19.16 -16.39 9.29
CA ASN A 2 -18.15 -16.94 10.18
C ASN A 2 -16.77 -16.43 9.75
N SER A 3 -16.10 -15.63 10.59
CA SER A 3 -14.74 -15.14 10.29
C SER A 3 -13.72 -16.28 10.38
N ILE A 4 -12.82 -16.39 9.41
CA ILE A 4 -11.74 -17.38 9.42
C ILE A 4 -10.57 -16.86 10.25
N ASN A 5 -10.25 -17.53 11.36
CA ASN A 5 -9.15 -17.12 12.23
C ASN A 5 -7.83 -17.84 11.84
N LEU A 6 -7.03 -17.21 10.98
CA LEU A 6 -5.73 -17.74 10.54
C LEU A 6 -4.72 -17.90 11.68
N ASN A 7 -4.80 -17.09 12.74
CA ASN A 7 -3.93 -17.24 13.91
C ASN A 7 -4.21 -18.57 14.66
N ARG A 8 -5.40 -19.15 14.49
CA ARG A 8 -5.75 -20.46 15.05
C ARG A 8 -5.50 -21.60 14.07
N THR A 9 -5.86 -21.44 12.80
CA THR A 9 -5.81 -22.52 11.81
C THR A 9 -4.45 -22.67 11.12
N HIS A 10 -3.69 -21.58 10.95
CA HIS A 10 -2.41 -21.55 10.22
C HIS A 10 -1.40 -20.61 10.92
N LYS A 11 -0.89 -21.04 12.07
CA LYS A 11 0.05 -20.26 12.90
C LYS A 11 1.32 -19.84 12.16
N THR A 12 1.93 -20.76 11.42
CA THR A 12 3.16 -20.48 10.65
C THR A 12 2.92 -19.44 9.56
N PHE A 13 1.82 -19.55 8.83
CA PHE A 13 1.42 -18.53 7.84
C PHE A 13 1.26 -17.16 8.50
N SER A 14 0.58 -17.11 9.65
CA SER A 14 0.35 -15.86 10.39
C SER A 14 1.66 -15.24 10.89
N ALA A 15 2.59 -16.06 11.39
CA ALA A 15 3.92 -15.61 11.80
C ALA A 15 4.74 -15.07 10.60
N SER A 16 4.69 -15.76 9.45
CA SER A 16 5.34 -15.29 8.22
C SER A 16 4.76 -13.97 7.71
N ALA A 17 3.44 -13.79 7.80
CA ALA A 17 2.79 -12.53 7.43
C ALA A 17 3.25 -11.35 8.32
N VAL A 18 3.40 -11.60 9.63
CA VAL A 18 3.96 -10.60 10.56
C VAL A 18 5.43 -10.29 10.24
N ALA A 19 6.23 -11.30 9.92
CA ALA A 19 7.61 -11.11 9.51
C ALA A 19 7.72 -10.27 8.22
N LEU A 20 6.84 -10.52 7.24
CA LEU A 20 6.77 -9.72 6.02
C LEU A 20 6.38 -8.26 6.31
N GLU A 21 5.41 -8.01 7.19
CA GLU A 21 5.06 -6.63 7.59
C GLU A 21 6.24 -5.90 8.28
N ALA A 22 7.07 -6.64 9.03
CA ALA A 22 8.22 -6.04 9.69
C ALA A 22 9.26 -5.51 8.68
N THR A 23 9.38 -6.12 7.49
CA THR A 23 10.34 -5.66 6.47
C THR A 23 9.94 -4.31 5.87
N ALA A 24 8.64 -4.02 5.78
CA ALA A 24 8.12 -2.74 5.28
C ALA A 24 8.52 -1.54 6.17
N ARG A 25 8.99 -1.76 7.41
CA ARG A 25 9.38 -0.68 8.35
C ARG A 25 10.66 0.06 7.97
N ARG A 26 11.36 -0.36 6.91
CA ARG A 26 12.47 0.37 6.31
C ARG A 26 12.00 1.65 5.60
N VAL A 27 10.75 1.67 5.15
CA VAL A 27 10.06 2.86 4.68
C VAL A 27 9.63 3.72 5.88
N ASP A 28 9.83 5.03 5.81
CA ASP A 28 9.37 5.95 6.85
C ASP A 28 7.85 5.83 7.06
N LYS A 29 7.37 6.21 8.25
CA LYS A 29 5.98 5.92 8.64
C LYS A 29 4.96 6.65 7.76
N ASP A 30 5.24 7.85 7.27
CA ASP A 30 4.27 8.61 6.47
C ASP A 30 4.19 8.08 5.04
N THR A 31 5.33 7.76 4.42
CA THR A 31 5.35 7.09 3.12
C THR A 31 4.69 5.72 3.21
N ARG A 32 4.98 4.95 4.27
CA ARG A 32 4.34 3.64 4.48
C ARG A 32 2.84 3.75 4.68
N LEU A 33 2.34 4.73 5.45
CA LEU A 33 0.90 4.97 5.59
C LEU A 33 0.26 5.37 4.27
N THR A 34 0.97 6.12 3.42
CA THR A 34 0.50 6.51 2.09
C THR A 34 0.26 5.26 1.23
N VAL A 35 1.24 4.36 1.17
CA VAL A 35 1.13 3.06 0.49
C VAL A 35 0.01 2.21 1.08
N GLN A 36 -0.03 2.11 2.41
CA GLN A 36 -0.97 1.24 3.13
C GLN A 36 -2.42 1.67 2.91
N LEU A 37 -2.72 2.96 3.03
CA LEU A 37 -4.06 3.50 2.80
C LEU A 37 -4.45 3.37 1.33
N ARG A 38 -3.58 3.76 0.40
CA ARG A 38 -3.90 3.74 -1.03
C ARG A 38 -4.23 2.34 -1.53
N ALA A 39 -3.37 1.36 -1.25
CA ALA A 39 -3.62 -0.03 -1.64
C ALA A 39 -4.90 -0.59 -0.98
N SER A 40 -5.17 -0.21 0.28
CA SER A 40 -6.37 -0.66 0.98
C SER A 40 -7.65 -0.07 0.40
N PHE A 41 -7.63 1.18 -0.07
CA PHE A 41 -8.75 1.77 -0.81
C PHE A 41 -9.01 1.06 -2.13
N ILE A 42 -7.97 0.80 -2.93
CA ILE A 42 -8.10 0.06 -4.20
C ILE A 42 -8.69 -1.34 -3.96
N ASN A 43 -8.18 -2.05 -2.95
CA ASN A 43 -8.64 -3.41 -2.62
C ASN A 43 -9.96 -3.44 -1.82
N ASN A 44 -10.56 -2.29 -1.53
CA ASN A 44 -11.76 -2.15 -0.70
C ASN A 44 -11.70 -2.90 0.64
N CYS A 45 -10.55 -2.85 1.30
CA CYS A 45 -10.31 -3.59 2.53
C CYS A 45 -10.70 -2.76 3.77
N ARG A 46 -11.97 -2.80 4.17
CA ARG A 46 -12.53 -1.97 5.27
C ARG A 46 -11.70 -1.99 6.56
N TYR A 47 -11.31 -3.19 7.03
CA TYR A 47 -10.51 -3.32 8.25
C TYR A 47 -9.15 -2.59 8.16
N CYS A 48 -8.44 -2.75 7.04
CA CYS A 48 -7.15 -2.08 6.81
C CYS A 48 -7.33 -0.57 6.63
N ILE A 49 -8.39 -0.12 5.95
CA ILE A 49 -8.72 1.30 5.82
C ILE A 49 -8.90 1.90 7.22
N GLU A 50 -9.74 1.32 8.07
CA GLU A 50 -9.99 1.81 9.43
C GLU A 50 -8.71 1.83 10.27
N LEU A 51 -7.96 0.73 10.26
CA LEU A 51 -6.70 0.60 11.00
C LEU A 51 -5.70 1.70 10.62
N HIS A 52 -5.42 1.85 9.33
CA HIS A 52 -4.40 2.79 8.88
C HIS A 52 -4.88 4.24 8.87
N SER A 53 -6.19 4.49 8.79
CA SER A 53 -6.76 5.84 8.97
C SER A 53 -6.59 6.29 10.42
N CYS A 54 -6.81 5.39 11.39
CA CYS A 54 -6.54 5.68 12.80
C CYS A 54 -5.05 5.94 13.07
N GLU A 55 -4.15 5.16 12.45
CA GLU A 55 -2.71 5.41 12.54
C GLU A 55 -2.30 6.76 11.90
N ALA A 56 -2.90 7.13 10.76
CA ALA A 56 -2.68 8.41 10.10
C ALA A 56 -3.18 9.59 10.94
N GLY A 57 -4.34 9.47 11.58
CA GLY A 57 -4.84 10.47 12.52
C GLY A 57 -3.89 10.69 13.70
N LYS A 58 -3.29 9.62 14.24
CA LYS A 58 -2.24 9.72 15.29
C LYS A 58 -0.96 10.39 14.81
N ARG A 59 -0.70 10.41 13.49
CA ARG A 59 0.39 11.15 12.84
C ARG A 59 0.02 12.59 12.50
N GLY A 60 -1.22 13.02 12.79
CA GLY A 60 -1.70 14.37 12.50
C GLY A 60 -2.11 14.58 11.05
N TRP A 61 -2.42 13.53 10.30
CA TRP A 61 -2.99 13.68 8.97
C TRP A 61 -4.42 14.19 9.07
N ASP A 62 -4.80 15.09 8.16
CA ASP A 62 -6.17 15.56 8.04
C ASP A 62 -7.02 14.64 7.16
N ASP A 63 -8.34 14.80 7.25
CA ASP A 63 -9.30 14.03 6.47
C ASP A 63 -9.18 14.31 4.97
N ASN A 64 -8.73 15.52 4.59
CA ASN A 64 -8.54 15.92 3.20
C ASN A 64 -7.44 15.09 2.53
N ARG A 65 -6.30 14.87 3.19
CA ARG A 65 -5.23 14.02 2.70
C ARG A 65 -5.69 12.58 2.52
N ILE A 66 -6.45 12.04 3.49
CA ILE A 66 -6.99 10.67 3.38
C ILE A 66 -8.01 10.58 2.24
N ALA A 67 -8.90 11.57 2.10
CA ALA A 67 -9.86 11.64 1.02
C ALA A 67 -9.18 11.72 -0.35
N LEU A 68 -8.10 12.50 -0.48
CA LEU A 68 -7.29 12.57 -1.70
C LEU A 68 -6.77 11.18 -2.10
N LEU A 69 -6.25 10.41 -1.13
CA LEU A 69 -5.78 9.05 -1.39
C LEU A 69 -6.89 8.08 -1.84
N ARG A 70 -8.12 8.30 -1.37
CA ARG A 70 -9.29 7.48 -1.72
C ARG A 70 -9.86 7.83 -3.09
N ASP A 71 -10.01 9.13 -3.35
CA ASP A 71 -10.89 9.63 -4.41
C ASP A 71 -10.14 9.89 -5.72
N THR A 72 -8.81 10.11 -5.67
CA THR A 72 -8.00 10.28 -6.90
C THR A 72 -7.89 8.96 -7.66
N ARG A 73 -8.23 8.99 -8.95
CA ARG A 73 -8.14 7.82 -9.82
C ARG A 73 -6.68 7.50 -10.15
N PRO A 74 -6.33 6.22 -10.30
CA PRO A 74 -5.01 5.84 -10.78
C PRO A 74 -4.67 6.52 -12.11
N GLY A 75 -3.54 7.22 -12.16
CA GLY A 75 -3.08 8.00 -13.32
C GLY A 75 -3.33 9.51 -13.22
N ASP A 76 -4.18 9.96 -12.28
CA ASP A 76 -4.56 11.39 -12.15
C ASP A 76 -3.75 12.12 -11.06
N TRP A 77 -2.66 11.52 -10.56
CA TRP A 77 -1.87 12.07 -9.45
C TRP A 77 -1.13 13.37 -9.79
N SER A 78 -0.78 13.57 -11.06
CA SER A 78 -0.08 14.77 -11.53
C SER A 78 -0.90 16.06 -11.41
N ALA A 79 -2.21 15.95 -11.20
CA ALA A 79 -3.11 17.09 -10.99
C ALA A 79 -3.30 17.45 -9.50
N THR A 80 -2.56 16.81 -8.60
CA THR A 80 -2.65 17.04 -7.15
C THR A 80 -1.51 17.94 -6.66
N ASP A 81 -1.71 18.63 -5.53
CA ASP A 81 -0.68 19.48 -4.90
C ASP A 81 0.35 18.67 -4.08
N LEU A 82 0.53 17.38 -4.39
CA LEU A 82 1.49 16.50 -3.72
C LEU A 82 2.90 16.70 -4.28
N SER A 83 3.92 16.33 -3.51
CA SER A 83 5.29 16.31 -4.02
C SER A 83 5.47 15.24 -5.08
N ASP A 84 6.40 15.47 -6.03
CA ASP A 84 6.76 14.49 -7.07
C ASP A 84 7.12 13.12 -6.49
N ASP A 85 7.77 13.10 -5.31
CA ASP A 85 8.11 11.86 -4.60
C ASP A 85 6.87 11.10 -4.15
N THR A 86 5.90 11.83 -3.59
CA THR A 86 4.65 11.24 -3.11
C THR A 86 3.82 10.73 -4.29
N VAL A 87 3.75 11.52 -5.37
CA VAL A 87 3.11 11.12 -6.63
C VAL A 87 3.72 9.83 -7.16
N LEU A 88 5.06 9.74 -7.22
CA LEU A 88 5.74 8.55 -7.74
C LEU A 88 5.52 7.32 -6.85
N VAL A 89 5.46 7.48 -5.52
CA VAL A 89 5.07 6.41 -4.58
C VAL A 89 3.65 5.94 -4.83
N LEU A 90 2.72 6.86 -5.08
CA LEU A 90 1.30 6.54 -5.34
C LEU A 90 1.12 5.86 -6.69
N GLU A 91 1.78 6.33 -7.74
CA GLU A 91 1.81 5.67 -9.06
C GLU A 91 2.34 4.23 -8.93
N PHE A 92 3.44 4.04 -8.20
CA PHE A 92 4.02 2.72 -8.00
C PHE A 92 3.13 1.80 -7.16
N THR A 93 2.45 2.37 -6.16
CA THR A 93 1.45 1.65 -5.34
C THR A 93 0.26 1.21 -6.17
N ASP A 94 -0.25 2.08 -7.03
CA ASP A 94 -1.38 1.79 -7.93
C ASP A 94 -1.01 0.67 -8.90
N MET A 95 0.16 0.78 -9.53
CA MET A 95 0.69 -0.24 -10.44
C MET A 95 0.88 -1.60 -9.73
N GLY A 96 1.50 -1.61 -8.55
CA GLY A 96 1.76 -2.84 -7.80
C GLY A 96 0.50 -3.49 -7.24
N THR A 97 -0.56 -2.71 -7.02
CA THR A 97 -1.86 -3.21 -6.55
C THR A 97 -2.71 -3.74 -7.70
N ARG A 98 -2.71 -3.06 -8.85
CA ARG A 98 -3.48 -3.39 -10.06
C ARG A 98 -2.62 -4.05 -11.14
N LEU A 99 -1.70 -4.93 -10.73
CA LEU A 99 -0.65 -5.46 -11.61
C LEU A 99 -1.17 -6.09 -12.91
N SER A 100 -2.36 -6.72 -12.87
CA SER A 100 -2.99 -7.35 -14.03
C SER A 100 -3.58 -6.36 -15.05
N GLU A 101 -3.70 -5.09 -14.69
CA GLU A 101 -4.33 -4.05 -15.51
C GLU A 101 -3.32 -3.14 -16.21
N ILE A 102 -2.02 -3.35 -15.98
CA ILE A 102 -0.95 -2.47 -16.48
C ILE A 102 -0.08 -3.21 -17.51
N GLU A 103 0.07 -2.61 -18.68
CA GLU A 103 0.86 -3.16 -19.76
C GLU A 103 2.35 -3.29 -19.38
N PRO A 104 3.07 -4.34 -19.84
CA PRO A 104 4.48 -4.57 -19.48
C PRO A 104 5.38 -3.35 -19.67
N HIS A 105 5.28 -2.66 -20.82
CA HIS A 105 6.11 -1.50 -21.12
C HIS A 105 5.85 -0.32 -20.16
N GLN A 106 4.60 -0.12 -19.72
CA GLN A 106 4.27 0.91 -18.73
C GLN A 106 4.89 0.58 -17.36
N ARG A 107 4.92 -0.72 -17.00
CA ARG A 107 5.55 -1.18 -15.76
C ARG A 107 7.06 -0.92 -15.78
N GLU A 108 7.73 -1.23 -16.87
CA GLU A 108 9.18 -1.02 -17.02
C GLU A 108 9.55 0.46 -16.87
N VAL A 109 8.83 1.36 -17.54
CA VAL A 109 9.05 2.81 -17.44
C VAL A 109 8.88 3.32 -16.02
N LEU A 110 7.83 2.89 -15.31
CA LEU A 110 7.57 3.33 -13.94
C LEU A 110 8.60 2.74 -12.96
N ILE A 111 8.98 1.47 -13.11
CA ILE A 111 10.04 0.84 -12.32
C ILE A 111 11.35 1.63 -12.48
N GLN A 112 11.72 1.99 -13.71
CA GLN A 112 12.93 2.76 -13.94
C GLN A 112 12.87 4.13 -13.27
N ARG A 113 11.77 4.86 -13.39
CA ARG A 113 11.57 6.16 -12.70
C ARG A 113 11.71 6.04 -11.18
N VAL A 114 11.15 4.99 -10.58
CA VAL A 114 11.27 4.72 -9.13
C VAL A 114 12.72 4.43 -8.74
N VAL A 115 13.43 3.63 -9.52
CA VAL A 115 14.85 3.31 -9.27
C VAL A 115 15.73 4.56 -9.44
N ASP A 116 15.49 5.36 -10.47
CA ASP A 116 16.25 6.61 -10.70
C ASP A 116 16.05 7.61 -9.56
N ARG A 117 14.83 7.67 -9.00
CA ARG A 117 14.50 8.61 -7.95
C ARG A 117 14.93 8.16 -6.55
N PHE A 118 14.70 6.90 -6.20
CA PHE A 118 14.90 6.38 -4.84
C PHE A 118 16.08 5.41 -4.70
N GLY A 119 16.74 5.09 -5.81
CA GLY A 119 17.75 4.04 -5.88
C GLY A 119 17.16 2.64 -5.73
N VAL A 120 18.00 1.63 -5.95
CA VAL A 120 17.61 0.21 -5.85
C VAL A 120 17.08 -0.16 -4.45
N ASN A 121 17.71 0.38 -3.40
CA ASN A 121 17.28 0.11 -2.02
C ASN A 121 15.92 0.74 -1.72
N GLY A 122 15.68 2.00 -2.12
CA GLY A 122 14.39 2.65 -1.93
C GLY A 122 13.27 1.98 -2.74
N ALA A 123 13.57 1.57 -3.99
CA ALA A 123 12.65 0.78 -4.79
C ALA A 123 12.31 -0.56 -4.11
N SER A 124 13.31 -1.26 -3.57
CA SER A 124 13.11 -2.51 -2.83
C SER A 124 12.25 -2.31 -1.58
N ASP A 125 12.52 -1.25 -0.81
CA ASP A 125 11.74 -0.92 0.39
C ASP A 125 10.26 -0.64 0.01
N LEU A 126 9.99 0.11 -1.07
CA LEU A 126 8.63 0.32 -1.58
C LEU A 126 7.95 -0.98 -2.04
N ILE A 127 8.66 -1.85 -2.75
CA ILE A 127 8.15 -3.18 -3.17
C ILE A 127 7.71 -3.98 -1.95
N THR A 128 8.49 -4.00 -0.88
CA THR A 128 8.12 -4.73 0.35
C THR A 128 6.87 -4.15 1.00
N ALA A 129 6.75 -2.83 1.08
CA ALA A 129 5.57 -2.16 1.64
C ALA A 129 4.29 -2.45 0.84
N ILE A 130 4.36 -2.33 -0.50
CA ILE A 130 3.23 -2.60 -1.41
C ILE A 130 2.81 -4.06 -1.33
N THR A 131 3.78 -4.98 -1.29
CA THR A 131 3.52 -6.43 -1.20
C THR A 131 2.88 -6.79 0.14
N ALA A 132 3.41 -6.26 1.25
CA ALA A 132 2.89 -6.53 2.59
C ALA A 132 1.43 -6.07 2.74
N ILE A 133 1.09 -4.85 2.31
CA ILE A 133 -0.30 -4.38 2.42
C ILE A 133 -1.24 -5.17 1.50
N ASN A 134 -0.82 -5.51 0.29
CA ASN A 134 -1.62 -6.31 -0.62
C ASN A 134 -1.90 -7.72 -0.09
N MET A 135 -0.94 -8.31 0.63
CA MET A 135 -1.14 -9.55 1.37
C MET A 135 -2.16 -9.36 2.50
N TRP A 136 -2.02 -8.32 3.34
CA TRP A 136 -2.96 -8.06 4.44
C TRP A 136 -4.38 -7.78 3.96
N ASN A 137 -4.55 -7.03 2.87
CA ASN A 137 -5.85 -6.79 2.26
C ASN A 137 -6.51 -8.12 1.86
N ARG A 138 -5.77 -9.02 1.19
CA ARG A 138 -6.26 -10.36 0.82
C ARG A 138 -6.64 -11.18 2.05
N ILE A 139 -5.78 -11.23 3.06
CA ILE A 139 -6.04 -11.94 4.32
C ILE A 139 -7.33 -11.42 4.95
N SER A 140 -7.49 -10.10 5.07
CA SER A 140 -8.64 -9.49 5.73
C SER A 140 -9.94 -9.78 4.98
N VAL A 141 -9.98 -9.48 3.68
CA VAL A 141 -11.18 -9.66 2.86
C VAL A 141 -11.59 -11.14 2.79
N LEU A 142 -10.64 -12.05 2.51
CA LEU A 142 -10.93 -13.49 2.38
C LEU A 142 -11.28 -14.15 3.71
N SER A 143 -10.80 -13.62 4.83
CA SER A 143 -11.16 -14.11 6.17
C SER A 143 -12.46 -13.53 6.72
N GLY A 144 -13.10 -12.59 6.01
CA GLY A 144 -14.36 -11.98 6.40
C GLY A 144 -14.23 -10.94 7.52
N LYS A 145 -13.13 -10.18 7.54
CA LYS A 145 -12.94 -9.01 8.40
C LYS A 145 -13.43 -7.72 7.74
#